data_AF-A0AA95KWR0-F1
#
_entry.id   AF-A0AA95KWR0-F1
#
_cell.length_a   1.000
_cell.length_b   1.000
_cell.length_c   1.000
_cell.angle_alpha   90.00
_cell.angle_beta   90.00
_cell.angle_gamma   90.00
#
_symmetry.space_group_name_H-M   'P 1'
#
loop_
_entity.id
_entity.type
_entity.pdbx_description
1 polymer ?
#
loop_
_entity_poly.entity_id
_entity_poly.type
_entity_poly.pdbx_seq_one_letter_code
_entity_poly.pdbx_strand_id
1 'polypeptide(L)'
;MKYIYAVCFLLLVCSCHKENDTPVVLPARTLLVYLGGDNNLDAETYDKLVQIKNGWQDGTDGKIIVYQDTPFKDSPRLMEIDGKSEKGYITIHTYDQENSASPKYLNEL
;
A
#
# COMPACT_ATOMS: atom_id res chain seq x y z
N MET A 1 -30.50 32.03 42.91
CA MET A 1 -30.87 30.75 42.27
C MET A 1 -31.18 30.87 40.77
N LYS A 2 -31.93 31.88 40.30
CA LYS A 2 -32.37 31.98 38.89
C LYS A 2 -31.23 32.16 37.87
N TYR A 3 -30.14 32.84 38.24
CA TYR A 3 -28.99 33.10 37.36
C TYR A 3 -27.97 31.96 37.29
N ILE A 4 -27.97 31.05 38.27
CA ILE A 4 -27.06 29.89 38.29
C ILE A 4 -27.37 28.95 37.14
N TYR A 5 -28.66 28.69 36.87
CA TYR A 5 -29.07 27.87 35.73
C TYR A 5 -28.70 28.50 34.38
N ALA A 6 -28.79 29.82 34.26
CA ALA A 6 -28.39 30.55 33.06
C ALA A 6 -26.87 30.47 32.81
N VAL A 7 -26.07 30.59 33.87
CA VAL A 7 -24.60 30.46 33.79
C VAL A 7 -24.19 29.03 33.45
N CYS A 8 -24.82 28.02 34.06
CA CYS A 8 -24.56 26.61 33.73
C CYS A 8 -24.94 26.28 32.27
N PHE A 9 -26.03 26.85 31.76
CA PHE A 9 -26.45 26.66 30.37
C PHE A 9 -25.49 27.31 29.38
N LEU A 10 -24.92 28.48 29.72
CA LEU A 10 -23.92 29.17 28.91
C LEU A 10 -22.59 28.39 28.83
N LEU A 11 -22.20 27.73 29.93
CA LEU A 11 -20.99 26.89 29.97
C LEU A 11 -21.13 25.62 29.11
N LEU A 12 -22.33 25.06 28.97
CA LEU A 12 -22.58 23.88 28.12
C LEU A 12 -22.47 24.18 26.62
N VAL A 13 -22.81 25.41 26.18
CA VAL A 13 -22.77 25.79 24.75
C VAL A 13 -21.39 26.27 24.29
N CYS A 14 -20.48 26.61 25.21
CA CYS A 14 -19.13 27.06 24.88
C CYS A 14 -18.08 25.95 24.80
N SER A 15 -18.40 24.70 25.13
CA SER A 15 -17.42 23.60 25.19
C SER A 15 -17.19 22.87 23.85
N CYS A 16 -17.73 23.35 22.73
CA CYS A 16 -17.55 22.72 21.43
C CYS A 16 -16.43 23.43 20.65
N HIS A 17 -15.20 23.29 21.10
CA HIS A 17 -14.03 23.56 20.27
C HIS A 17 -13.75 22.28 19.48
N LYS A 18 -14.05 22.28 18.17
CA LYS A 18 -13.45 21.27 17.29
C LYS A 18 -11.97 21.65 17.19
N GLU A 19 -11.10 20.83 17.73
CA GLU A 19 -9.69 20.87 17.31
C GLU A 19 -9.71 20.74 15.78
N ASN A 20 -9.20 21.77 15.10
CA ASN A 20 -8.87 21.63 13.70
C ASN A 20 -7.67 20.69 13.67
N ASP A 21 -7.94 19.39 13.65
CA ASP A 21 -6.97 18.38 13.24
C ASP A 21 -6.60 18.73 11.80
N THR A 22 -5.64 19.63 11.63
CA THR A 22 -4.94 19.74 10.35
C THR A 22 -4.41 18.34 10.08
N PRO A 23 -4.89 17.67 9.02
CA PRO A 23 -4.48 16.31 8.76
C PRO A 23 -2.96 16.31 8.69
N VAL A 24 -2.30 15.51 9.52
CA VAL A 24 -0.88 15.30 9.41
C VAL A 24 -0.67 14.68 8.03
N VAL A 25 -0.18 15.47 7.07
CA VAL A 25 0.19 14.97 5.75
C VAL A 25 1.44 14.14 5.94
N LEU A 26 1.25 12.84 6.12
CA LEU A 26 2.35 11.89 6.12
C LEU A 26 2.95 11.85 4.72
N PRO A 27 4.30 11.78 4.60
CA PRO A 27 4.90 11.67 3.29
C PRO A 27 4.42 10.39 2.60
N ALA A 28 4.09 10.52 1.31
CA ALA A 28 3.86 9.39 0.42
C ALA A 28 4.98 8.35 0.59
N ARG A 29 4.61 7.09 0.86
CA ARG A 29 5.56 5.98 0.98
C ARG A 29 5.38 5.01 -0.17
N THR A 30 6.50 4.61 -0.76
CA THR A 30 6.55 3.47 -1.67
C THR A 30 7.01 2.24 -0.91
N LEU A 31 6.22 1.16 -0.99
CA LEU A 31 6.58 -0.17 -0.48
C LEU A 31 6.98 -1.04 -1.66
N LEU A 32 8.22 -1.54 -1.65
CA LEU A 32 8.65 -2.62 -2.54
C LEU A 32 8.41 -3.96 -1.86
N VAL A 33 7.66 -4.84 -2.50
CA VAL A 33 7.48 -6.23 -2.12
C VAL A 33 8.29 -7.09 -3.09
N TYR A 34 9.34 -7.74 -2.60
CA TYR A 34 10.24 -8.57 -3.41
C TYR A 34 9.89 -10.05 -3.26
N LEU A 35 9.38 -10.67 -4.33
CA LEU A 35 8.96 -12.07 -4.36
C LEU A 35 9.87 -12.89 -5.26
N GLY A 36 10.99 -13.38 -4.71
CA GLY A 36 11.87 -14.37 -5.35
C GLY A 36 11.26 -15.78 -5.25
N GLY A 37 10.35 -16.09 -6.15
CA GLY A 37 9.53 -17.30 -6.16
C GLY A 37 10.01 -18.40 -7.11
N ASP A 38 11.17 -18.26 -7.75
CA ASP A 38 11.77 -19.31 -8.60
C ASP A 38 12.31 -20.48 -7.75
N ASN A 39 11.39 -21.15 -7.04
CA ASN A 39 11.57 -22.27 -6.14
C ASN A 39 10.20 -22.94 -5.88
N ASN A 40 10.10 -23.81 -4.87
CA ASN A 40 8.89 -24.55 -4.54
C ASN A 40 7.80 -23.72 -3.80
N LEU A 41 8.00 -22.40 -3.66
CA LEU A 41 7.02 -21.45 -3.12
C LEU A 41 6.44 -20.54 -4.21
N ASP A 42 6.57 -20.90 -5.49
CA ASP A 42 6.06 -20.13 -6.63
C ASP A 42 4.55 -19.86 -6.52
N ALA A 43 3.76 -20.87 -6.20
CA ALA A 43 2.31 -20.74 -5.99
C ALA A 43 1.97 -19.71 -4.91
N GLU A 44 2.74 -19.68 -3.82
CA GLU A 44 2.57 -18.72 -2.72
C GLU A 44 2.82 -17.28 -3.17
N THR A 45 3.65 -17.05 -4.20
CA THR A 45 3.86 -15.70 -4.73
C THR A 45 2.60 -15.15 -5.42
N TYR A 46 1.87 -16.01 -6.13
CA TYR A 46 0.60 -15.64 -6.76
C TYR A 46 -0.47 -15.37 -5.71
N ASP A 47 -0.57 -16.23 -4.69
CA ASP A 47 -1.52 -16.03 -3.59
C ASP A 47 -1.24 -14.73 -2.82
N LYS A 48 0.03 -14.43 -2.55
CA LYS A 48 0.44 -13.15 -1.94
C LYS A 48 0.07 -11.96 -2.81
N LEU A 49 0.30 -12.02 -4.12
CA LEU A 49 -0.10 -10.94 -5.04
C LEU A 49 -1.62 -10.70 -4.99
N VAL A 50 -2.42 -11.77 -4.94
CA VAL A 50 -3.88 -11.69 -4.78
C VAL A 50 -4.27 -11.04 -3.44
N GLN A 51 -3.61 -11.41 -2.34
CA GLN A 51 -3.92 -10.81 -1.04
C GLN A 51 -3.49 -9.34 -0.95
N ILE A 52 -2.34 -8.98 -1.54
CA ILE A 52 -1.87 -7.59 -1.60
C ILE A 52 -2.86 -6.72 -2.37
N LYS A 53 -3.32 -7.16 -3.54
CA LYS A 53 -4.30 -6.37 -4.31
C LYS A 53 -5.64 -6.24 -3.57
N ASN A 54 -6.09 -7.29 -2.88
CA ASN A 54 -7.37 -7.28 -2.16
C ASN A 54 -7.31 -6.40 -0.90
N GLY A 55 -6.14 -6.27 -0.28
CA GLY A 55 -5.91 -5.41 0.87
C GLY A 55 -5.62 -3.95 0.50
N TRP A 56 -5.30 -3.66 -0.76
CA TRP A 56 -5.04 -2.30 -1.22
C TRP A 56 -6.33 -1.50 -1.37
N GLN A 57 -6.32 -0.28 -0.83
CA GLN A 57 -7.40 0.68 -0.99
C GLN A 57 -6.91 1.83 -1.88
N ASP A 58 -7.65 2.10 -2.95
CA ASP A 58 -7.37 3.23 -3.82
C ASP A 58 -7.53 4.56 -3.08
N GLY A 59 -6.74 5.56 -3.47
CA GLY A 59 -6.81 6.92 -2.91
C GLY A 59 -5.92 7.15 -1.70
N THR A 60 -4.99 6.24 -1.40
CA THR A 60 -3.86 6.55 -0.52
C THR A 60 -2.76 7.28 -1.31
N ASP A 61 -1.99 8.14 -0.63
CA ASP A 61 -0.84 8.82 -1.25
C ASP A 61 0.37 7.89 -1.46
N GLY A 62 0.28 6.62 -1.03
CA GLY A 62 1.35 5.64 -1.14
C GLY A 62 1.30 4.81 -2.44
N LYS A 63 2.36 4.03 -2.67
CA LYS A 63 2.45 3.06 -3.75
C LYS A 63 2.91 1.70 -3.24
N ILE A 64 2.38 0.62 -3.81
CA ILE A 64 2.95 -0.72 -3.65
C ILE A 64 3.50 -1.17 -5.00
N ILE A 65 4.80 -1.43 -5.02
CA ILE A 65 5.50 -2.02 -6.16
C ILE A 65 5.81 -3.48 -5.80
N VAL A 66 5.45 -4.42 -6.66
CA VAL A 66 5.72 -5.84 -6.49
C VAL A 66 6.70 -6.30 -7.56
N TYR A 67 7.86 -6.78 -7.14
CA TYR A 67 8.73 -7.59 -7.98
C TYR A 67 8.36 -9.06 -7.78
N GLN A 68 8.13 -9.80 -8.87
CA GLN A 68 7.81 -11.23 -8.84
C GLN A 68 8.65 -11.98 -9.87
N ASP A 69 9.37 -13.00 -9.40
CA ASP A 69 10.11 -13.98 -10.21
C ASP A 69 9.55 -15.38 -9.92
N THR A 70 9.12 -16.13 -10.95
CA THR A 70 8.52 -17.47 -10.80
C THR A 70 9.02 -18.45 -11.86
N PRO A 71 8.89 -19.78 -11.64
CA PRO A 71 9.43 -20.77 -12.56
C PRO A 71 8.75 -20.77 -13.94
N PHE A 72 9.58 -20.59 -14.97
CA PHE A 72 9.43 -21.11 -16.34
C PHE A 72 8.35 -20.58 -17.29
N LYS A 73 7.54 -19.56 -16.95
CA LYS A 73 6.65 -18.94 -17.96
C LYS A 73 6.51 -17.43 -17.88
N ASP A 74 6.74 -16.86 -16.72
CA ASP A 74 6.71 -15.42 -16.53
C ASP A 74 8.16 -14.97 -16.28
N SER A 75 8.76 -14.30 -17.26
CA SER A 75 9.91 -13.43 -17.01
C SER A 75 9.66 -12.59 -15.75
N PRO A 76 10.68 -12.31 -14.90
CA PRO A 76 10.47 -11.53 -13.71
C PRO A 76 9.78 -10.20 -14.03
N ARG A 77 8.82 -9.77 -13.19
CA ARG A 77 8.01 -8.57 -13.46
C ARG A 77 8.08 -7.59 -12.32
N LEU A 78 8.10 -6.31 -12.67
CA LEU A 78 7.78 -5.21 -11.77
C LEU A 78 6.35 -4.75 -12.02
N MET A 79 5.55 -4.65 -10.96
CA MET A 79 4.13 -4.31 -11.05
C MET A 79 3.78 -3.23 -10.03
N GLU A 80 2.97 -2.24 -10.41
CA GLU A 80 2.32 -1.31 -9.48
C GLU A 80 0.92 -1.84 -9.16
N ILE A 81 0.59 -1.97 -7.88
CA ILE A 81 -0.78 -2.32 -7.45
C ILE A 81 -1.68 -1.14 -7.77
N ASP A 82 -2.78 -1.41 -8.47
CA ASP A 82 -3.73 -0.39 -8.94
C ASP A 82 -5.14 -0.96 -8.87
N GLY A 83 -5.96 -0.49 -7.92
CA GLY A 83 -7.33 -0.96 -7.75
C GLY A 83 -8.27 -0.52 -8.87
N LYS A 84 -7.86 0.43 -9.72
CA LYS A 84 -8.61 0.87 -10.90
C LYS A 84 -8.43 -0.07 -12.11
N SER A 85 -7.33 -0.80 -12.14
CA SER A 85 -6.99 -1.76 -13.19
C SER A 85 -7.87 -3.01 -13.06
N GLU A 86 -8.31 -3.57 -14.19
CA GLU A 86 -9.09 -4.82 -14.22
C GLU A 86 -8.35 -5.99 -13.54
N LYS A 87 -7.02 -6.02 -13.65
CA LYS A 87 -6.18 -7.06 -13.02
C LYS A 87 -5.91 -6.78 -11.54
N GLY A 88 -6.11 -5.54 -11.09
CA GLY A 88 -5.69 -5.05 -9.78
C GLY A 88 -4.22 -4.63 -9.71
N TYR A 89 -3.53 -4.57 -10.86
CA TYR A 89 -2.16 -4.09 -11.00
C TYR A 89 -1.86 -3.68 -12.45
N ILE A 90 -0.78 -2.92 -12.63
CA ILE A 90 -0.18 -2.56 -13.92
C ILE A 90 1.24 -3.11 -13.96
N THR A 91 1.61 -3.82 -15.01
CA THR A 91 3.01 -4.25 -15.21
C THR A 91 3.83 -3.06 -15.71
N ILE A 92 4.82 -2.65 -14.91
CA ILE A 92 5.75 -1.55 -15.22
C ILE A 92 6.88 -2.04 -16.12
N HIS A 93 7.42 -3.21 -15.80
CA HIS A 93 8.56 -3.78 -16.51
C HIS A 93 8.54 -5.32 -16.46
N THR A 94 9.13 -5.93 -17.48
CA THR A 94 9.38 -7.37 -17.57
C THR A 94 10.87 -7.55 -17.86
N TYR A 95 11.58 -8.24 -16.98
CA TYR A 95 13.03 -8.46 -17.05
C TYR A 95 13.35 -9.75 -17.80
N ASP A 96 14.59 -9.89 -18.25
CA ASP A 96 15.13 -11.18 -18.66
C ASP A 96 15.29 -12.12 -17.45
N GLN A 97 15.36 -13.43 -17.70
CA GLN A 97 15.55 -14.41 -16.62
C GLN A 97 16.95 -14.25 -16.00
N GLU A 98 16.99 -13.95 -14.71
CA GLU A 98 18.20 -13.70 -13.95
C GLU A 98 18.08 -14.29 -12.54
N ASN A 99 19.18 -14.39 -11.80
CA ASN A 99 19.15 -14.91 -10.42
C ASN A 99 18.62 -13.85 -9.44
N SER A 100 17.32 -13.89 -9.13
CA SER A 100 16.67 -13.00 -8.16
C SER A 100 17.22 -13.12 -6.72
N ALA A 101 17.91 -14.21 -6.37
CA ALA A 101 18.58 -14.32 -5.07
C ALA A 101 19.93 -13.56 -5.00
N SER A 102 20.40 -13.00 -6.12
CA SER A 102 21.64 -12.22 -6.16
C SER A 102 21.39 -10.75 -5.77
N PRO A 103 22.20 -10.18 -4.86
CA PRO A 103 22.07 -8.78 -4.47
C PRO A 103 22.30 -7.79 -5.62
N LYS A 104 22.98 -8.22 -6.69
CA LYS A 104 23.19 -7.41 -7.90
C LYS A 104 21.85 -6.95 -8.46
N TYR A 105 20.92 -7.86 -8.68
CA TYR A 105 19.65 -7.57 -9.36
C TYR A 105 18.64 -6.85 -8.45
N LEU A 106 18.74 -7.04 -7.12
CA LEU A 106 17.94 -6.23 -6.18
C LEU A 106 18.27 -4.73 -6.29
N ASN A 107 19.54 -4.38 -6.55
CA ASN A 107 19.96 -2.98 -6.71
C ASN A 107 19.60 -2.37 -8.08
N GLU A 108 19.10 -3.17 -9.02
CA GLU A 108 18.72 -2.75 -10.37
C GLU A 108 17.20 -2.51 -10.51
N LEU A 109 16.42 -2.76 -9.44
CA LEU A 109 14.99 -2.44 -9.35
C LEU A 109 14.74 -0.95 -9.05
#